data_AF-A0A1I8MC26-F1
#
_entry.id   AF-A0A1I8MC26-F1
#
_cell.length_a   1.000
_cell.length_b   1.000
_cell.length_c   1.000
_cell.angle_alpha   90.00
_cell.angle_beta   90.00
_cell.angle_gamma   90.00
#
_symmetry.space_group_name_H-M   'P 1'
#
loop_
_entity.id
_entity.type
_entity.pdbx_description
1 polymer ?
#
loop_
_entity_poly.entity_id
_entity_poly.type
_entity_poly.pdbx_seq_one_letter_code
_entity_poly.pdbx_strand_id
1 'polypeptide(L)'
;MEIFNGCPWIRSIPHLILREGNVVPFSDLYNSEILSIIFMPRRVNEKLMESVAQSLENMRQSRIVIATPALESGQEFREEILKLCEKYKMTNVLLSHLGAADNHDFILQPYPKYKWAQVSLETPGGIFYPPNWRNMHNKTLLTQPDDSLPNSLVFHDDHGQVQVSGFVANLVFFFAEYFNAHLQMYRPLEVDAPVHFTEITQMVKAELLDIPMTLDAGGRGNWWHITKFVLLNKVAIMVPLSSQLNVDEVFHLLLDRRFFAIIYTASLIFSTILSLIEWIFNKIPWNWNFLMSDEVYPGVLGQAFKERLNPIVGQRLIYFCIALIGLILSTEFSAKVNSYFTSAPYHRQLERLEDLVDSPIKILLHPADALIMGQWLKKWHHIAVIAQNSTDFQVNRHNFNTSYGYVVQTPLWDIYDHRQKYFRRNVFHIPPAMDLHELMVWGIPLPRNSPYREALNAIIHLVHERGLMTAWIAFTYKHMVQLKLVPLKDPNTEEPLHALGVEDLHWAWLLNVIGWFMSGGIFCIELLVERLKKMGKK
;
A
#
# COMPACT_ATOMS: atom_id res chain seq x y z
N MET A 1 21.40 -52.94 19.16
CA MET A 1 22.68 -52.36 18.68
C MET A 1 23.35 -53.21 17.60
N GLU A 2 23.06 -54.52 17.49
CA GLU A 2 23.69 -55.40 16.49
C GLU A 2 22.97 -55.48 15.13
N ILE A 3 21.73 -54.98 15.01
CA ILE A 3 20.90 -55.18 13.81
C ILE A 3 21.46 -54.45 12.57
N PHE A 4 22.14 -53.31 12.75
CA PHE A 4 22.64 -52.49 11.63
C PHE A 4 24.12 -52.72 11.30
N ASN A 5 24.89 -53.38 12.18
CA ASN A 5 26.35 -53.55 11.99
C ASN A 5 26.72 -54.61 10.93
N GLY A 6 25.76 -55.45 10.51
CA GLY A 6 25.96 -56.53 9.55
C GLY A 6 25.46 -56.27 8.11
N CYS A 7 24.80 -55.14 7.82
CA CYS A 7 24.28 -54.85 6.48
C CYS A 7 25.25 -53.99 5.66
N PRO A 8 25.90 -54.53 4.59
CA PRO A 8 26.94 -53.83 3.85
C PRO A 8 26.46 -52.56 3.11
N TRP A 9 25.17 -52.48 2.77
CA TRP A 9 24.56 -51.34 2.06
C TRP A 9 24.26 -50.13 2.94
N ILE A 10 24.19 -50.30 4.27
CA ILE A 10 23.94 -49.20 5.21
C ILE A 10 25.22 -48.36 5.43
N ARG A 11 26.40 -48.96 5.22
CA ARG A 11 27.69 -48.26 5.35
C ARG A 11 27.93 -47.19 4.27
N SER A 12 27.26 -47.29 3.12
CA SER A 12 27.36 -46.32 2.02
C SER A 12 26.37 -45.15 2.11
N ILE A 13 25.44 -45.18 3.08
CA ILE A 13 24.43 -44.14 3.25
C ILE A 13 24.78 -43.30 4.49
N PRO A 14 24.85 -41.96 4.38
CA PRO A 14 25.03 -41.09 5.54
C PRO A 14 23.88 -41.32 6.53
N HIS A 15 24.20 -41.76 7.75
CA HIS A 15 23.22 -42.02 8.79
C HIS A 15 23.66 -41.40 10.11
N LEU A 16 22.70 -40.93 10.88
CA LEU A 16 22.90 -40.38 12.22
C LEU A 16 22.11 -41.22 13.21
N ILE A 17 22.79 -41.73 14.24
CA ILE A 17 22.15 -42.50 15.30
C ILE A 17 21.90 -41.56 16.48
N LEU A 18 20.63 -41.26 16.73
CA LEU A 18 20.20 -40.50 17.89
C LEU A 18 19.71 -41.43 19.00
N ARG A 19 19.95 -41.05 20.25
CA ARG A 19 19.41 -41.71 21.44
C ARG A 19 18.31 -40.82 22.03
N GLU A 20 17.45 -41.41 22.87
CA GLU A 20 16.43 -40.69 23.63
C GLU A 20 17.04 -39.46 24.33
N GLY A 21 16.41 -38.28 24.17
CA GLY A 21 16.87 -37.02 24.74
C GLY A 21 17.86 -36.22 23.90
N ASN A 22 18.41 -36.78 22.80
CA ASN A 22 19.24 -36.03 21.86
C ASN A 22 18.36 -35.44 20.75
N VAL A 23 18.27 -34.11 20.70
CA VAL A 23 17.45 -33.38 19.72
C VAL A 23 18.37 -32.58 18.80
N VAL A 24 18.19 -32.74 17.49
CA VAL A 24 18.93 -31.99 16.47
C VAL A 24 17.91 -31.34 15.53
N PRO A 25 17.92 -30.01 15.36
CA PRO A 25 16.97 -29.33 14.46
C PRO A 25 17.37 -29.58 13.00
N PHE A 26 16.77 -30.59 12.36
CA PHE A 26 17.14 -30.96 10.99
C PHE A 26 16.72 -29.93 9.94
N SER A 27 15.62 -29.18 10.19
CA SER A 27 15.08 -28.20 9.23
C SER A 27 16.04 -27.07 8.88
N ASP A 28 16.95 -26.75 9.81
CA ASP A 28 17.88 -25.64 9.65
C ASP A 28 19.12 -26.05 8.85
N LEU A 29 19.38 -27.36 8.76
CA LEU A 29 20.62 -27.93 8.21
C LEU A 29 20.40 -28.71 6.91
N TYR A 30 19.23 -29.34 6.74
CA TYR A 30 18.96 -30.29 5.67
C TYR A 30 17.56 -30.14 5.07
N ASN A 31 17.35 -30.71 3.89
CA ASN A 31 16.06 -30.74 3.21
C ASN A 31 15.14 -31.86 3.76
N SER A 32 13.84 -31.85 3.39
CA SER A 32 12.85 -32.84 3.85
C SER A 32 13.00 -34.24 3.24
N GLU A 33 14.01 -34.47 2.40
CA GLU A 33 14.31 -35.78 1.79
C GLU A 33 15.13 -36.66 2.75
N ILE A 34 14.58 -36.86 3.96
CA ILE A 34 15.17 -37.71 4.99
C ILE A 34 14.27 -38.91 5.31
N LEU A 35 14.90 -40.01 5.70
CA LEU A 35 14.24 -41.21 6.22
C LEU A 35 14.56 -41.34 7.72
N SER A 36 13.55 -41.23 8.56
CA SER A 36 13.69 -41.40 10.00
C SER A 36 13.25 -42.79 10.42
N ILE A 37 14.17 -43.57 10.99
CA ILE A 37 13.89 -44.93 11.47
C ILE A 37 13.86 -44.89 13.01
N ILE A 38 12.69 -45.20 13.58
CA ILE A 38 12.45 -45.24 15.01
C ILE A 38 12.34 -46.70 15.43
N PHE A 39 13.26 -47.16 16.28
CA PHE A 39 13.24 -48.52 16.78
C PHE A 39 12.53 -48.57 18.15
N MET A 40 11.39 -49.26 18.22
CA MET A 40 10.60 -49.42 19.44
C MET A 40 10.48 -50.90 19.82
N PRO A 41 11.34 -51.38 20.73
CA PRO A 41 11.48 -52.82 20.97
C PRO A 41 10.33 -53.46 21.75
N ARG A 42 9.69 -52.76 22.71
CA ARG A 42 8.77 -53.40 23.69
C ARG A 42 7.50 -52.63 24.03
N ARG A 43 7.63 -51.32 24.26
CA ARG A 43 6.53 -50.43 24.65
C ARG A 43 6.66 -49.12 23.88
N VAL A 44 5.53 -48.45 23.69
CA VAL A 44 5.54 -47.09 23.15
C VAL A 44 6.32 -46.20 24.09
N ASN A 45 7.37 -45.58 23.57
CA ASN A 45 8.17 -44.61 24.31
C ASN A 45 7.78 -43.21 23.85
N GLU A 46 6.93 -42.55 24.65
CA GLU A 46 6.46 -41.19 24.35
C GLU A 46 7.61 -40.17 24.28
N LYS A 47 8.62 -40.31 25.16
CA LYS A 47 9.78 -39.40 25.19
C LYS A 47 10.65 -39.54 23.95
N LEU A 48 10.79 -40.76 23.43
CA LEU A 48 11.46 -41.01 22.16
C LEU A 48 10.68 -40.36 21.01
N MET A 49 9.37 -40.54 20.96
CA MET A 49 8.52 -39.88 19.95
C MET A 49 8.57 -38.37 20.04
N GLU A 50 8.59 -37.81 21.25
CA GLU A 50 8.77 -36.39 21.48
C GLU A 50 10.13 -35.90 20.96
N SER A 51 11.22 -36.61 21.28
CA SER A 51 12.57 -36.27 20.79
C SER A 51 12.64 -36.29 19.27
N VAL A 52 11.98 -37.26 18.62
CA VAL A 52 11.88 -37.34 17.17
C VAL A 52 11.03 -36.20 16.62
N ALA A 53 9.87 -35.91 17.21
CA ALA A 53 9.00 -34.82 16.77
C ALA A 53 9.68 -33.45 16.89
N GLN A 54 10.49 -33.24 17.93
CA GLN A 54 11.30 -32.03 18.10
C GLN A 54 12.45 -31.97 17.09
N SER A 55 13.09 -33.10 16.79
CA SER A 55 14.18 -33.13 15.79
C SER A 55 13.64 -32.89 14.37
N LEU A 56 12.44 -33.37 14.08
CA LEU A 56 11.72 -33.20 12.81
C LEU A 56 10.83 -31.94 12.78
N GLU A 57 11.09 -30.95 13.65
CA GLU A 57 10.36 -29.68 13.60
C GLU A 57 10.42 -29.09 12.18
N ASN A 58 9.28 -28.59 11.70
CA ASN A 58 9.05 -28.13 10.33
C ASN A 58 9.23 -29.19 9.21
N MET A 59 9.44 -30.47 9.55
CA MET A 59 9.66 -31.58 8.60
C MET A 59 8.90 -32.86 8.98
N ARG A 60 7.90 -32.79 9.86
CA ARG A 60 7.19 -33.96 10.40
C ARG A 60 6.40 -34.79 9.38
N GLN A 61 6.30 -34.31 8.14
CA GLN A 61 5.74 -35.03 7.00
C GLN A 61 6.82 -35.73 6.15
N SER A 62 8.08 -35.80 6.59
CA SER A 62 9.11 -36.64 5.96
C SER A 62 8.81 -38.14 6.10
N ARG A 63 9.62 -38.99 5.47
CA ARG A 63 9.42 -40.45 5.49
C ARG A 63 9.84 -41.00 6.86
N ILE A 64 8.91 -41.61 7.59
CA ILE A 64 9.14 -42.17 8.93
C ILE A 64 8.84 -43.67 8.93
N VAL A 65 9.76 -44.48 9.44
CA VAL A 65 9.58 -45.91 9.69
C VAL A 65 9.63 -46.14 11.19
N ILE A 66 8.62 -46.79 11.74
CA ILE A 66 8.63 -47.30 13.11
C ILE A 66 8.83 -48.82 13.02
N ALA A 67 9.97 -49.29 13.51
CA ALA A 67 10.34 -50.70 13.49
C ALA A 67 10.15 -51.31 14.87
N THR A 68 9.35 -52.37 14.95
CA THR A 68 9.03 -53.07 16.21
C THR A 68 9.10 -54.60 16.03
N PRO A 69 9.55 -55.37 17.03
CA PRO A 69 9.52 -56.83 16.98
C PRO A 69 8.08 -57.38 16.89
N ALA A 70 7.88 -58.41 16.06
CA ALA A 70 6.57 -59.00 15.80
C ALA A 70 5.87 -59.63 17.02
N LEU A 71 6.62 -60.07 18.04
CA LEU A 71 6.07 -60.75 19.22
C LEU A 71 5.35 -59.82 20.21
N GLU A 72 5.54 -58.50 20.12
CA GLU A 72 5.12 -57.55 21.16
C GLU A 72 4.18 -56.43 20.64
N SER A 73 3.73 -56.55 19.38
CA SER A 73 2.98 -55.54 18.62
C SER A 73 1.46 -55.82 18.62
N GLY A 74 0.86 -55.71 19.80
CA GLY A 74 -0.60 -55.83 19.98
C GLY A 74 -1.40 -54.70 19.31
N GLN A 75 -2.73 -54.82 19.32
CA GLN A 75 -3.63 -53.74 18.86
C GLN A 75 -3.47 -52.45 19.69
N GLU A 76 -3.30 -52.58 21.01
CA GLU A 76 -3.09 -51.45 21.93
C GLU A 76 -1.86 -50.62 21.56
N PHE A 77 -0.74 -51.29 21.24
CA PHE A 77 0.49 -50.63 20.78
C PHE A 77 0.27 -49.80 19.51
N ARG A 78 -0.48 -50.33 18.54
CA ARG A 78 -0.82 -49.63 17.29
C ARG A 78 -1.69 -48.41 17.53
N GLU A 79 -2.64 -48.50 18.45
CA GLU A 79 -3.52 -47.40 18.83
C GLU A 79 -2.78 -46.29 19.58
N GLU A 80 -1.83 -46.65 20.45
CA GLU A 80 -0.95 -45.69 21.13
C GLU A 80 -0.04 -44.94 20.15
N ILE A 81 0.61 -45.64 19.21
CA ILE A 81 1.40 -44.99 18.16
C ILE A 81 0.52 -44.09 17.30
N LEU A 82 -0.68 -44.54 16.92
CA LEU A 82 -1.61 -43.76 16.11
C LEU A 82 -1.94 -42.42 16.78
N LYS A 83 -2.22 -42.44 18.09
CA LYS A 83 -2.46 -41.23 18.90
C LYS A 83 -1.23 -40.32 18.93
N LEU A 84 -0.02 -40.86 19.00
CA LEU A 84 1.21 -40.06 18.95
C LEU A 84 1.45 -39.46 17.56
N CYS A 85 1.19 -40.20 16.48
CA CYS A 85 1.28 -39.68 15.13
C CYS A 85 0.30 -38.52 14.90
N GLU A 86 -0.94 -38.65 15.40
CA GLU A 86 -1.95 -37.59 15.36
C GLU A 86 -1.52 -36.37 16.21
N LYS A 87 -1.10 -36.60 17.46
CA LYS A 87 -0.61 -35.55 18.38
C LYS A 87 0.52 -34.73 17.76
N TYR A 88 1.45 -35.36 17.05
CA TYR A 88 2.60 -34.68 16.44
C TYR A 88 2.38 -34.29 14.97
N LYS A 89 1.19 -34.51 14.40
CA LYS A 89 0.82 -34.17 13.00
C LYS A 89 1.69 -34.88 11.95
N MET A 90 2.17 -36.09 12.25
CA MET A 90 2.94 -36.92 11.32
C MET A 90 1.99 -37.59 10.33
N THR A 91 2.28 -37.58 9.03
CA THR A 91 1.37 -38.11 8.00
C THR A 91 1.94 -39.27 7.19
N ASN A 92 3.27 -39.40 7.17
CA ASN A 92 4.00 -40.32 6.30
C ASN A 92 4.76 -41.35 7.16
N VAL A 93 4.00 -42.23 7.82
CA VAL A 93 4.52 -43.23 8.77
C VAL A 93 4.25 -44.65 8.27
N LEU A 94 5.29 -45.47 8.24
CA LEU A 94 5.25 -46.91 8.01
C LEU A 94 5.57 -47.63 9.32
N LEU A 95 4.66 -48.48 9.79
CA LEU A 95 4.90 -49.38 10.91
C LEU A 95 5.31 -50.75 10.37
N SER A 96 6.54 -51.18 10.67
CA SER A 96 7.11 -52.42 10.17
C SER A 96 7.42 -53.41 11.29
N HIS A 97 6.99 -54.66 11.10
CA HIS A 97 7.15 -55.74 12.07
C HIS A 97 8.38 -56.58 11.75
N LEU A 98 9.42 -56.47 12.59
CA LEU A 98 10.66 -57.20 12.43
C LEU A 98 10.48 -58.66 12.88
N GLY A 99 10.73 -59.60 11.96
CA GLY A 99 10.84 -61.03 12.27
C GLY A 99 9.55 -61.86 12.16
N ALA A 100 8.45 -61.30 11.64
CA ALA A 100 7.26 -62.08 11.29
C ALA A 100 7.41 -62.73 9.91
N ALA A 101 7.09 -64.02 9.78
CA ALA A 101 6.95 -64.68 8.47
C ALA A 101 5.66 -64.25 7.75
N ASP A 102 4.65 -63.81 8.50
CA ASP A 102 3.43 -63.19 7.99
C ASP A 102 3.60 -61.66 8.01
N ASN A 103 4.08 -61.11 6.88
CA ASN A 103 4.31 -59.69 6.65
C ASN A 103 3.00 -58.88 6.72
N HIS A 104 2.66 -58.38 7.90
CA HIS A 104 1.57 -57.41 8.08
C HIS A 104 2.15 -56.07 8.51
N ASP A 105 2.68 -55.33 7.53
CA ASP A 105 3.11 -53.96 7.75
C ASP A 105 1.92 -53.00 7.60
N PHE A 106 2.00 -51.84 8.25
CA PHE A 106 0.91 -50.88 8.26
C PHE A 106 1.38 -49.51 7.78
N ILE A 107 0.67 -48.95 6.80
CA ILE A 107 0.84 -47.58 6.33
C ILE A 107 -0.19 -46.68 7.02
N LEU A 108 0.26 -45.53 7.48
CA LEU A 108 -0.62 -44.51 8.04
C LEU A 108 -1.45 -43.82 6.95
N GLN A 109 -2.76 -43.77 7.15
CA GLN A 109 -3.69 -42.94 6.39
C GLN A 109 -4.23 -41.83 7.30
N PRO A 110 -3.78 -40.58 7.14
CA PRO A 110 -4.10 -39.47 8.05
C PRO A 110 -5.49 -38.83 7.82
N TYR A 111 -6.14 -39.14 6.69
CA TYR A 111 -7.39 -38.49 6.26
C TYR A 111 -8.55 -39.50 6.07
N PRO A 112 -9.80 -39.15 6.46
CA PRO A 112 -10.17 -37.92 7.18
C PRO A 112 -9.78 -37.97 8.67
N LYS A 113 -9.62 -39.18 9.20
CA LYS A 113 -9.08 -39.47 10.53
C LYS A 113 -7.90 -40.43 10.39
N TYR A 114 -6.99 -40.37 11.34
CA TYR A 114 -5.81 -41.22 11.40
C TYR A 114 -6.23 -42.69 11.53
N LYS A 115 -5.78 -43.54 10.59
CA LYS A 115 -6.03 -44.99 10.60
C LYS A 115 -4.88 -45.75 9.98
N TRP A 116 -4.73 -47.02 10.37
CA TRP A 116 -3.77 -47.94 9.79
C TRP A 116 -4.37 -48.70 8.60
N ALA A 117 -3.63 -48.77 7.50
CA ALA A 117 -3.93 -49.63 6.36
C ALA A 117 -2.85 -50.72 6.25
N GLN A 118 -3.28 -51.97 6.20
CA GLN A 118 -2.37 -53.11 6.08
C GLN A 118 -1.81 -53.22 4.66
N VAL A 119 -0.51 -53.46 4.54
CA VAL A 119 0.22 -53.54 3.27
C VAL A 119 1.19 -54.71 3.30
N SER A 120 1.31 -55.40 2.15
CA SER A 120 2.33 -56.42 1.93
C SER A 120 3.54 -55.81 1.22
N LEU A 121 4.72 -55.95 1.84
CA LEU A 121 6.01 -55.49 1.32
C LEU A 121 6.47 -56.24 0.05
N GLU A 122 5.85 -57.38 -0.27
CA GLU A 122 6.27 -58.27 -1.36
C GLU A 122 5.74 -57.84 -2.73
N THR A 123 4.91 -56.80 -2.78
CA THR A 123 4.31 -56.33 -4.04
C THR A 123 5.33 -55.52 -4.86
N PRO A 124 5.79 -56.00 -6.03
CA PRO A 124 6.75 -55.26 -6.85
C PRO A 124 6.14 -53.93 -7.30
N GLY A 125 6.80 -52.80 -6.97
CA GLY A 125 6.32 -51.46 -7.31
C GLY A 125 5.37 -50.81 -6.29
N GLY A 126 5.21 -51.38 -5.09
CA GLY A 126 4.40 -50.80 -4.02
C GLY A 126 4.88 -49.40 -3.57
N ILE A 127 3.95 -48.46 -3.43
CA ILE A 127 4.22 -47.12 -2.91
C ILE A 127 4.13 -47.15 -1.38
N PHE A 128 5.28 -47.12 -0.69
CA PHE A 128 5.35 -47.13 0.79
C PHE A 128 4.92 -45.81 1.45
N TYR A 129 4.96 -44.72 0.69
CA TYR A 129 4.58 -43.38 1.16
C TYR A 129 3.63 -42.75 0.15
N PRO A 130 2.34 -43.15 0.14
CA PRO A 130 1.36 -42.54 -0.75
C PRO A 130 1.19 -41.06 -0.39
N PRO A 131 1.02 -40.16 -1.39
CA PRO A 131 0.76 -38.74 -1.14
C PRO A 131 -0.68 -38.56 -0.65
N ASN A 132 -0.91 -38.91 0.62
CA ASN A 132 -2.23 -38.95 1.25
C ASN A 132 -2.99 -37.62 1.16
N TRP A 133 -2.27 -36.50 1.07
CA TRP A 133 -2.86 -35.16 0.92
C TRP A 133 -3.56 -34.93 -0.42
N ARG A 134 -3.40 -35.81 -1.41
CA ARG A 134 -4.14 -35.72 -2.69
C ARG A 134 -5.65 -35.98 -2.57
N ASN A 135 -6.10 -36.59 -1.47
CA ASN A 135 -7.52 -36.76 -1.17
C ASN A 135 -7.74 -36.75 0.35
N MET A 136 -8.37 -35.70 0.85
CA MET A 136 -8.64 -35.51 2.27
C MET A 136 -9.92 -36.18 2.76
N HIS A 137 -10.66 -36.86 1.86
CA HIS A 137 -11.84 -37.65 2.19
C HIS A 137 -12.89 -36.89 3.02
N ASN A 138 -13.18 -35.64 2.61
CA ASN A 138 -14.11 -34.73 3.27
C ASN A 138 -13.69 -34.34 4.70
N LYS A 139 -12.39 -34.26 4.99
CA LYS A 139 -11.89 -33.74 6.26
C LYS A 139 -12.30 -32.29 6.45
N THR A 140 -12.89 -31.99 7.61
CA THR A 140 -13.21 -30.62 8.01
C THR A 140 -11.95 -29.84 8.36
N LEU A 141 -11.76 -28.69 7.72
CA LEU A 141 -10.69 -27.73 7.95
C LEU A 141 -11.30 -26.42 8.44
N LEU A 142 -10.74 -25.87 9.51
CA LEU A 142 -11.17 -24.60 10.07
C LEU A 142 -10.53 -23.43 9.31
N THR A 143 -11.36 -22.50 8.86
CA THR A 143 -10.95 -21.33 8.09
C THR A 143 -11.66 -20.05 8.58
N GLN A 144 -11.09 -18.90 8.24
CA GLN A 144 -11.64 -17.59 8.57
C GLN A 144 -11.08 -16.54 7.58
N PRO A 145 -11.93 -15.67 7.00
CA PRO A 145 -11.49 -14.49 6.26
C PRO A 145 -11.12 -13.33 7.18
N ASP A 146 -10.23 -12.47 6.69
CA ASP A 146 -9.82 -11.22 7.34
C ASP A 146 -10.64 -10.01 6.85
N ASP A 147 -11.44 -10.18 5.78
CA ASP A 147 -12.19 -9.12 5.09
C ASP A 147 -11.27 -7.96 4.65
N SER A 148 -10.02 -8.30 4.28
CA SER A 148 -9.06 -7.35 3.73
C SER A 148 -9.17 -7.28 2.21
N LEU A 149 -9.77 -6.21 1.69
CA LEU A 149 -9.90 -6.01 0.24
C LEU A 149 -8.51 -5.85 -0.41
N PRO A 150 -8.21 -6.56 -1.54
CA PRO A 150 -9.04 -7.50 -2.29
C PRO A 150 -8.79 -9.00 -1.97
N ASN A 151 -8.06 -9.31 -0.90
CA ASN A 151 -7.67 -10.67 -0.52
C ASN A 151 -8.88 -11.55 -0.19
N SER A 152 -9.72 -11.07 0.73
CA SER A 152 -10.99 -11.69 1.11
C SER A 152 -12.02 -10.59 1.36
N LEU A 153 -13.29 -10.87 1.03
CA LEU A 153 -14.40 -9.95 1.21
C LEU A 153 -15.67 -10.72 1.61
N VAL A 154 -16.34 -10.27 2.67
CA VAL A 154 -17.58 -10.86 3.17
C VAL A 154 -18.74 -9.96 2.78
N PHE A 155 -19.76 -10.50 2.12
CA PHE A 155 -20.87 -9.70 1.58
C PHE A 155 -22.19 -10.46 1.57
N HIS A 156 -23.31 -9.74 1.46
CA HIS A 156 -24.62 -10.32 1.20
C HIS A 156 -24.83 -10.51 -0.30
N ASP A 157 -25.24 -11.70 -0.71
CA ASP A 157 -25.67 -11.96 -2.08
C ASP A 157 -27.06 -11.35 -2.38
N ASP A 158 -27.50 -11.46 -3.64
CA ASP A 158 -28.82 -10.97 -4.08
C ASP A 158 -29.99 -11.65 -3.35
N HIS A 159 -29.76 -12.79 -2.69
CA HIS A 159 -30.73 -13.54 -1.90
C HIS A 159 -30.62 -13.26 -0.39
N GLY A 160 -29.73 -12.35 0.03
CA GLY A 160 -29.48 -11.97 1.42
C GLY A 160 -28.57 -12.93 2.21
N GLN A 161 -28.01 -13.97 1.58
CA GLN A 161 -27.09 -14.90 2.25
C GLN A 161 -25.67 -14.33 2.31
N VAL A 162 -24.97 -14.62 3.40
CA VAL A 162 -23.59 -14.18 3.57
C VAL A 162 -22.65 -15.08 2.76
N GLN A 163 -21.90 -14.48 1.85
CA GLN A 163 -20.94 -15.13 0.97
C GLN A 163 -19.54 -14.54 1.17
N VAL A 164 -18.52 -15.30 0.78
CA VAL A 164 -17.12 -14.85 0.79
C VAL A 164 -16.58 -14.88 -0.63
N SER A 165 -15.88 -13.81 -1.02
CA SER A 165 -15.17 -13.70 -2.30
C SER A 165 -13.76 -13.14 -2.05
N GLY A 166 -12.98 -12.99 -3.11
CA GLY A 166 -11.59 -12.50 -3.04
C GLY A 166 -10.60 -13.54 -3.56
N PHE A 167 -9.46 -13.10 -4.05
CA PHE A 167 -8.53 -14.01 -4.73
C PHE A 167 -7.89 -15.03 -3.77
N VAL A 168 -7.69 -14.68 -2.50
CA VAL A 168 -7.18 -15.59 -1.47
C VAL A 168 -8.28 -16.54 -1.00
N ALA A 169 -9.50 -16.04 -0.82
CA ALA A 169 -10.65 -16.88 -0.52
C ALA A 169 -10.88 -17.93 -1.61
N ASN A 170 -10.86 -17.52 -2.88
CA ASN A 170 -11.00 -18.41 -4.04
C ASN A 170 -9.90 -19.47 -4.10
N LEU A 171 -8.66 -19.13 -3.74
CA LEU A 171 -7.56 -20.10 -3.62
C LEU A 171 -7.85 -21.16 -2.56
N VAL A 172 -8.36 -20.77 -1.39
CA VAL A 172 -8.70 -21.71 -0.31
C VAL A 172 -9.93 -22.55 -0.66
N PHE A 173 -10.95 -21.98 -1.31
CA PHE A 173 -12.09 -22.74 -1.83
C PHE A 173 -11.65 -23.78 -2.86
N PHE A 174 -10.83 -23.36 -3.83
CA PHE A 174 -10.30 -24.24 -4.85
C PHE A 174 -9.45 -25.36 -4.25
N PHE A 175 -8.65 -25.07 -3.22
CA PHE A 175 -7.90 -26.08 -2.49
C PHE A 175 -8.82 -27.15 -1.88
N ALA A 176 -9.91 -26.73 -1.23
CA ALA A 176 -10.85 -27.65 -0.60
C ALA A 176 -11.58 -28.52 -1.63
N GLU A 177 -12.03 -27.93 -2.73
CA GLU A 177 -12.66 -28.67 -3.82
C GLU A 177 -11.68 -29.66 -4.48
N TYR A 178 -10.47 -29.20 -4.81
CA TYR A 178 -9.47 -29.99 -5.52
C TYR A 178 -8.97 -31.19 -4.72
N PHE A 179 -8.80 -31.04 -3.41
CA PHE A 179 -8.33 -32.11 -2.52
C PHE A 179 -9.45 -32.80 -1.74
N ASN A 180 -10.72 -32.56 -2.06
CA ASN A 180 -11.88 -33.16 -1.41
C ASN A 180 -11.86 -32.97 0.13
N ALA A 181 -11.75 -31.71 0.56
CA ALA A 181 -11.83 -31.29 1.96
C ALA A 181 -13.10 -30.45 2.18
N HIS A 182 -13.59 -30.43 3.41
CA HIS A 182 -14.71 -29.60 3.82
C HIS A 182 -14.20 -28.37 4.56
N LEU A 183 -14.65 -27.18 4.20
CA LEU A 183 -14.31 -25.96 4.93
C LEU A 183 -15.41 -25.62 5.93
N GLN A 184 -15.01 -25.31 7.15
CA GLN A 184 -15.89 -24.80 8.19
C GLN A 184 -15.35 -23.47 8.72
N MET A 185 -16.22 -22.46 8.81
CA MET A 185 -15.85 -21.17 9.38
C MET A 185 -15.69 -21.30 10.90
N TYR A 186 -14.58 -20.79 11.44
CA TYR A 186 -14.31 -20.85 12.88
C TYR A 186 -15.28 -19.96 13.68
N ARG A 187 -15.57 -18.76 13.17
CA ARG A 187 -16.60 -17.84 13.68
C ARG A 187 -17.68 -17.64 12.62
N PRO A 188 -18.91 -17.28 13.03
CA PRO A 188 -19.92 -16.78 12.09
C PRO A 188 -19.35 -15.62 11.27
N LEU A 189 -19.73 -15.57 9.99
CA LEU A 189 -19.33 -14.49 9.10
C LEU A 189 -20.14 -13.23 9.43
N GLU A 190 -19.45 -12.15 9.74
CA GLU A 190 -20.02 -10.83 9.97
C GLU A 190 -19.59 -9.90 8.82
N VAL A 191 -20.55 -9.16 8.26
CA VAL A 191 -20.29 -8.16 7.22
C VAL A 191 -19.86 -6.85 7.87
N ASP A 192 -18.96 -6.11 7.22
CA ASP A 192 -18.42 -4.83 7.69
C ASP A 192 -17.63 -4.89 9.01
N ALA A 193 -17.10 -6.07 9.34
CA ALA A 193 -16.29 -6.33 10.52
C ALA A 193 -14.85 -6.74 10.15
N PRO A 194 -14.06 -5.86 9.47
CA PRO A 194 -12.74 -6.23 9.00
C PRO A 194 -11.76 -6.46 10.15
N VAL A 195 -11.05 -7.59 10.08
CA VAL A 195 -10.08 -8.03 11.06
C VAL A 195 -8.69 -7.88 10.46
N HIS A 196 -7.76 -7.30 11.21
CA HIS A 196 -6.40 -7.16 10.72
C HIS A 196 -5.71 -8.52 10.58
N PHE A 197 -4.92 -8.73 9.53
CA PHE A 197 -4.25 -10.01 9.26
C PHE A 197 -3.41 -10.52 10.45
N THR A 198 -2.87 -9.63 11.27
CA THR A 198 -2.11 -9.99 12.47
C THR A 198 -2.93 -10.77 13.50
N GLU A 199 -4.22 -10.46 13.64
CA GLU A 199 -5.11 -11.18 14.56
C GLU A 199 -5.37 -12.60 14.04
N ILE A 200 -5.63 -12.75 12.73
CA ILE A 200 -5.78 -14.06 12.09
C ILE A 200 -4.48 -14.88 12.22
N THR A 201 -3.32 -14.26 11.98
CA THR A 201 -2.02 -14.91 12.22
C THR A 201 -1.84 -15.35 13.68
N GLN A 202 -2.34 -14.58 14.66
CA GLN A 202 -2.32 -15.00 16.07
C GLN A 202 -3.23 -16.20 16.32
N MET A 203 -4.41 -16.25 15.71
CA MET A 203 -5.31 -17.40 15.79
C MET A 203 -4.69 -18.67 15.19
N VAL A 204 -3.97 -18.53 14.07
CA VAL A 204 -3.20 -19.63 13.46
C VAL A 204 -2.09 -20.11 14.40
N LYS A 205 -1.35 -19.18 15.03
CA LYS A 205 -0.31 -19.52 16.02
C LYS A 205 -0.89 -20.21 17.27
N ALA A 206 -2.12 -19.90 17.63
CA ALA A 206 -2.88 -20.54 18.71
C ALA A 206 -3.54 -21.87 18.27
N GLU A 207 -3.30 -22.32 17.04
CA GLU A 207 -3.88 -23.54 16.44
C GLU A 207 -5.41 -23.56 16.39
N LEU A 208 -6.04 -22.38 16.30
CA LEU A 208 -7.51 -22.26 16.17
C LEU A 208 -7.99 -22.40 14.72
N LEU A 209 -7.10 -22.18 13.75
CA LEU A 209 -7.38 -22.22 12.32
C LEU A 209 -6.41 -23.19 11.64
N ASP A 210 -6.92 -24.00 10.70
CA ASP A 210 -6.09 -24.91 9.90
C ASP A 210 -5.49 -24.18 8.69
N ILE A 211 -6.34 -23.47 7.95
CA ILE A 211 -5.98 -22.72 6.73
C ILE A 211 -6.79 -21.41 6.71
N PRO A 212 -6.19 -20.25 7.01
CA PRO A 212 -6.90 -18.97 6.97
C PRO A 212 -7.02 -18.43 5.53
N MET A 213 -8.01 -17.56 5.29
CA MET A 213 -8.14 -16.80 4.03
C MET A 213 -7.46 -15.42 4.14
N THR A 214 -6.25 -15.41 4.69
CA THR A 214 -5.42 -14.21 4.88
C THR A 214 -4.03 -14.44 4.29
N LEU A 215 -3.33 -13.35 4.00
CA LEU A 215 -1.90 -13.39 3.70
C LEU A 215 -1.09 -12.75 4.81
N ASP A 216 0.12 -13.24 5.00
CA ASP A 216 1.14 -12.68 5.88
C ASP A 216 2.47 -12.57 5.13
N ALA A 217 3.17 -11.46 5.32
CA ALA A 217 4.49 -11.22 4.74
C ALA A 217 5.64 -11.82 5.56
N GLY A 218 5.31 -12.49 6.67
CA GLY A 218 6.29 -13.11 7.57
C GLY A 218 7.05 -12.08 8.40
N GLY A 219 6.96 -12.21 9.72
CA GLY A 219 7.86 -11.45 10.60
C GLY A 219 9.32 -11.82 10.33
N ARG A 220 10.24 -10.85 10.51
CA ARG A 220 11.70 -11.01 10.32
C ARG A 220 12.18 -12.42 10.71
N GLY A 221 12.40 -13.27 9.70
CA GLY A 221 13.11 -14.54 9.83
C GLY A 221 12.30 -15.81 10.09
N ASN A 222 10.96 -15.80 10.15
CA ASN A 222 10.20 -17.03 10.45
C ASN A 222 9.26 -17.46 9.31
N TRP A 223 9.84 -17.84 8.17
CA TRP A 223 9.14 -18.34 6.97
C TRP A 223 8.69 -19.80 7.07
N TRP A 224 9.10 -20.52 8.11
CA TRP A 224 8.82 -21.95 8.26
C TRP A 224 7.33 -22.29 8.39
N HIS A 225 6.54 -21.31 8.87
CA HIS A 225 5.11 -21.41 9.11
C HIS A 225 4.28 -20.69 8.04
N ILE A 226 4.85 -20.42 6.87
CA ILE A 226 4.17 -19.77 5.75
C ILE A 226 4.29 -20.69 4.53
N THR A 227 3.29 -20.66 3.66
CA THR A 227 3.38 -21.31 2.35
C THR A 227 4.46 -20.67 1.47
N LYS A 228 4.67 -21.23 0.29
CA LYS A 228 5.30 -20.50 -0.81
C LYS A 228 4.50 -19.24 -1.14
N PHE A 229 5.15 -18.32 -1.84
CA PHE A 229 4.56 -17.03 -2.17
C PHE A 229 3.27 -17.21 -2.99
N VAL A 230 2.20 -16.57 -2.53
CA VAL A 230 0.92 -16.43 -3.23
C VAL A 230 0.90 -15.12 -4.00
N LEU A 231 1.53 -14.09 -3.43
CA LEU A 231 1.56 -12.76 -4.00
C LEU A 231 2.93 -12.12 -3.79
N LEU A 232 3.42 -11.50 -4.85
CA LEU A 232 4.59 -10.63 -4.84
C LEU A 232 4.10 -9.23 -5.15
N ASN A 233 4.26 -8.29 -4.22
CA ASN A 233 3.78 -6.93 -4.41
C ASN A 233 4.74 -5.89 -3.85
N LYS A 234 4.41 -4.63 -4.12
CA LYS A 234 5.04 -3.44 -3.59
C LYS A 234 4.11 -2.80 -2.57
N VAL A 235 4.70 -2.22 -1.52
CA VAL A 235 3.98 -1.44 -0.52
C VAL A 235 4.45 0.00 -0.61
N ALA A 236 3.51 0.92 -0.81
CA ALA A 236 3.79 2.33 -1.01
C ALA A 236 2.73 3.20 -0.33
N ILE A 237 2.99 4.50 -0.25
CA ILE A 237 2.04 5.47 0.26
C ILE A 237 1.38 6.17 -0.92
N MET A 238 0.06 6.09 -1.01
CA MET A 238 -0.72 6.91 -1.92
C MET A 238 -1.08 8.23 -1.24
N VAL A 239 -0.91 9.32 -1.97
CA VAL A 239 -1.19 10.69 -1.50
C VAL A 239 -2.16 11.36 -2.46
N PRO A 240 -2.99 12.30 -1.97
CA PRO A 240 -3.93 13.01 -2.82
C PRO A 240 -3.20 13.92 -3.81
N LEU A 241 -3.80 14.10 -4.98
CA LEU A 241 -3.37 15.07 -5.98
C LEU A 241 -3.69 16.50 -5.53
N SER A 242 -2.80 17.43 -5.84
CA SER A 242 -2.93 18.81 -5.39
C SER A 242 -4.15 19.51 -6.01
N SER A 243 -4.85 20.36 -5.29
CA SER A 243 -5.99 21.09 -5.85
C SER A 243 -5.54 22.18 -6.83
N GLN A 244 -6.43 22.55 -7.76
CA GLN A 244 -6.25 23.79 -8.54
C GLN A 244 -6.25 24.98 -7.59
N LEU A 245 -5.50 26.01 -7.95
CA LEU A 245 -5.53 27.28 -7.23
C LEU A 245 -6.88 27.96 -7.44
N ASN A 246 -7.41 28.54 -6.38
CA ASN A 246 -8.62 29.36 -6.45
C ASN A 246 -8.34 30.66 -7.22
N VAL A 247 -9.39 31.30 -7.72
CA VAL A 247 -9.25 32.56 -8.46
C VAL A 247 -8.52 33.63 -7.64
N ASP A 248 -8.82 33.74 -6.34
CA ASP A 248 -8.13 34.66 -5.43
C ASP A 248 -6.63 34.40 -5.35
N GLU A 249 -6.23 33.13 -5.30
CA GLU A 249 -4.83 32.72 -5.24
C GLU A 249 -4.12 32.98 -6.57
N VAL A 250 -4.83 32.80 -7.69
CA VAL A 250 -4.36 33.19 -9.02
C VAL A 250 -4.10 34.69 -9.09
N PHE A 251 -4.96 35.53 -8.50
CA PHE A 251 -4.71 36.98 -8.42
C PHE A 251 -3.46 37.32 -7.61
N HIS A 252 -3.22 36.62 -6.49
CA HIS A 252 -1.97 36.77 -5.74
C HIS A 252 -0.74 36.36 -6.55
N LEU A 253 -0.84 35.31 -7.37
CA LEU A 253 0.24 34.85 -8.25
C LEU A 253 0.52 35.87 -9.38
N LEU A 254 -0.53 36.47 -9.95
CA LEU A 254 -0.45 37.48 -10.99
C LEU A 254 0.10 38.81 -10.47
N LEU A 255 -0.33 39.24 -9.29
CA LEU A 255 0.04 40.49 -8.63
C LEU A 255 1.15 40.29 -7.58
N ASP A 256 2.14 39.46 -7.90
CA ASP A 256 3.28 39.23 -7.01
C ASP A 256 4.19 40.48 -6.93
N ARG A 257 4.99 40.56 -5.86
CA ARG A 257 5.99 41.62 -5.63
C ARG A 257 6.88 41.86 -6.84
N ARG A 258 7.19 40.81 -7.61
CA ARG A 258 8.01 40.91 -8.84
C ARG A 258 7.34 41.78 -9.90
N PHE A 259 6.03 41.63 -10.11
CA PHE A 259 5.27 42.42 -11.08
C PHE A 259 5.32 43.91 -10.73
N PHE A 260 5.00 44.26 -9.49
CA PHE A 260 5.10 45.64 -9.01
C PHE A 260 6.53 46.19 -9.06
N ALA A 261 7.54 45.36 -8.74
CA ALA A 261 8.94 45.76 -8.83
C ALA A 261 9.36 46.07 -10.27
N ILE A 262 8.92 45.29 -11.26
CA ILE A 262 9.21 45.55 -12.68
C ILE A 262 8.58 46.88 -13.12
N ILE A 263 7.30 47.11 -12.80
CA ILE A 263 6.62 48.36 -13.14
C ILE A 263 7.32 49.56 -12.49
N TYR A 264 7.62 49.46 -11.20
CA TYR A 264 8.27 50.53 -10.45
C TYR A 264 9.67 50.83 -10.97
N THR A 265 10.50 49.80 -11.20
CA THR A 265 11.86 49.96 -11.71
C THR A 265 11.89 50.50 -13.14
N ALA A 266 11.02 50.00 -14.04
CA ALA A 266 10.90 50.53 -15.39
C ALA A 266 10.46 52.01 -15.37
N SER A 267 9.45 52.34 -14.56
CA SER A 267 8.97 53.72 -14.40
C SER A 267 10.07 54.64 -13.88
N LEU A 268 10.84 54.20 -12.88
CA LEU A 268 11.95 54.98 -12.31
C LEU A 268 13.06 55.20 -13.34
N ILE A 269 13.44 54.17 -14.10
CA ILE A 269 14.48 54.26 -15.14
C ILE A 269 14.05 55.23 -16.25
N PHE A 270 12.85 55.08 -16.80
CA PHE A 270 12.39 55.97 -17.87
C PHE A 270 12.16 57.40 -17.38
N SER A 271 11.65 57.56 -16.16
CA SER A 271 11.43 58.89 -15.56
C SER A 271 12.75 59.62 -15.28
N THR A 272 13.76 58.92 -14.77
CA THR A 272 15.10 59.50 -14.54
C THR A 272 15.79 59.85 -15.86
N ILE A 273 15.72 59.00 -16.88
CA ILE A 273 16.28 59.30 -18.22
C ILE A 273 15.60 60.52 -18.84
N LEU A 274 14.27 60.59 -18.84
CA LEU A 274 13.53 61.73 -19.40
C LEU A 274 13.83 63.02 -18.63
N SER A 275 13.84 62.97 -17.30
CA SER A 275 14.20 64.12 -16.44
C SER A 275 15.62 64.61 -16.71
N LEU A 276 16.57 63.69 -16.93
CA LEU A 276 17.96 64.02 -17.23
C LEU A 276 18.10 64.67 -18.62
N ILE A 277 17.36 64.20 -19.62
CA ILE A 277 17.33 64.83 -20.95
C ILE A 277 16.67 66.21 -20.89
N GLU A 278 15.57 66.37 -20.14
CA GLU A 278 14.93 67.68 -19.94
C GLU A 278 15.85 68.66 -19.20
N TRP A 279 16.60 68.19 -18.22
CA TRP A 279 17.56 69.01 -17.50
C TRP A 279 18.73 69.46 -18.39
N ILE A 280 19.33 68.54 -19.16
CA ILE A 280 20.49 68.83 -20.02
C ILE A 280 20.11 69.71 -21.21
N PHE A 281 19.02 69.39 -21.91
CA PHE A 281 18.69 70.03 -23.20
C PHE A 281 17.69 71.18 -23.06
N ASN A 282 16.73 71.09 -22.14
CA ASN A 282 15.65 72.07 -22.01
C ASN A 282 15.83 73.02 -20.80
N LYS A 283 16.88 72.83 -19.99
CA LYS A 283 17.18 73.63 -18.77
C LYS A 283 16.00 73.71 -17.79
N ILE A 284 15.13 72.69 -17.76
CA ILE A 284 14.02 72.60 -16.81
C ILE A 284 14.61 72.19 -15.45
N PRO A 285 14.23 72.83 -14.33
CA PRO A 285 14.75 72.47 -13.01
C PRO A 285 14.35 71.06 -12.61
N TRP A 286 15.25 70.37 -11.92
CA TRP A 286 15.03 69.01 -11.41
C TRP A 286 13.86 69.02 -10.42
N ASN A 287 12.71 68.48 -10.85
CA ASN A 287 11.50 68.43 -10.04
C ASN A 287 11.25 67.01 -9.53
N TRP A 288 10.35 66.84 -8.55
CA TRP A 288 9.94 65.53 -8.01
C TRP A 288 9.37 64.56 -9.07
N ASN A 289 9.08 65.06 -10.27
CA ASN A 289 8.65 64.28 -11.43
C ASN A 289 9.60 63.12 -11.80
N PHE A 290 10.88 63.15 -11.40
CA PHE A 290 11.77 62.00 -11.63
C PHE A 290 11.34 60.73 -10.89
N LEU A 291 10.62 60.87 -9.77
CA LEU A 291 10.26 59.77 -8.88
C LEU A 291 8.93 59.12 -9.28
N MET A 292 7.95 59.94 -9.67
CA MET A 292 6.74 59.51 -10.39
C MET A 292 6.41 60.57 -11.46
N SER A 293 6.67 60.24 -12.71
CA SER A 293 6.25 61.09 -13.84
C SER A 293 4.86 60.67 -14.30
N ASP A 294 3.94 61.62 -14.32
CA ASP A 294 2.57 61.47 -14.85
C ASP A 294 2.54 61.04 -16.32
N GLU A 295 3.66 61.17 -17.04
CA GLU A 295 3.80 60.84 -18.46
C GLU A 295 4.32 59.42 -18.66
N VAL A 296 5.22 58.97 -17.78
CA VAL A 296 5.91 57.68 -17.92
C VAL A 296 5.10 56.55 -17.33
N TYR A 297 4.50 56.77 -16.16
CA TYR A 297 3.80 55.71 -15.43
C TYR A 297 2.61 55.13 -16.22
N PRO A 298 1.73 55.95 -16.86
CA PRO A 298 0.68 55.41 -17.73
C PRO A 298 1.25 54.69 -18.94
N GLY A 299 2.34 55.19 -19.53
CA GLY A 299 2.99 54.54 -20.68
C GLY A 299 3.55 53.16 -20.35
N VAL A 300 4.19 52.99 -19.19
CA VAL A 300 4.71 51.69 -18.71
C VAL A 300 3.57 50.72 -18.39
N LEU A 301 2.40 51.22 -17.96
CA LEU A 301 1.19 50.42 -17.78
C LEU A 301 0.45 50.11 -19.10
N GLY A 302 0.94 50.58 -20.24
CA GLY A 302 0.30 50.39 -21.54
C GLY A 302 -0.94 51.26 -21.77
N GLN A 303 -1.10 52.34 -20.98
CA GLN A 303 -2.15 53.33 -21.14
C GLN A 303 -1.70 54.48 -22.06
N ALA A 304 -2.66 55.24 -22.58
CA ALA A 304 -2.38 56.46 -23.34
C ALA A 304 -1.74 57.52 -22.43
N PHE A 305 -0.67 58.16 -22.88
CA PHE A 305 0.03 59.22 -22.17
C PHE A 305 0.22 60.45 -23.05
N LYS A 306 0.42 61.60 -22.43
CA LYS A 306 0.60 62.87 -23.13
C LYS A 306 2.08 63.05 -23.49
N GLU A 307 2.38 63.06 -24.79
CA GLU A 307 3.71 63.44 -25.26
C GLU A 307 3.92 64.95 -25.14
N ARG A 308 5.04 65.38 -24.57
CA ARG A 308 5.51 66.76 -24.70
C ARG A 308 6.20 66.92 -26.06
N LEU A 309 5.58 67.68 -26.96
CA LEU A 309 6.10 67.95 -28.30
C LEU A 309 7.43 68.72 -28.22
N ASN A 310 8.54 67.99 -28.28
CA ASN A 310 9.89 68.53 -28.37
C ASN A 310 10.56 68.13 -29.70
N PRO A 311 11.49 68.96 -30.21
CA PRO A 311 12.18 68.70 -31.48
C PRO A 311 13.29 67.64 -31.39
N ILE A 312 13.57 67.08 -30.21
CA ILE A 312 14.69 66.15 -29.97
C ILE A 312 14.28 64.72 -30.35
N VAL A 313 14.92 64.17 -31.39
CA VAL A 313 14.68 62.79 -31.87
C VAL A 313 14.89 61.73 -30.77
N GLY A 314 15.86 61.93 -29.89
CA GLY A 314 16.14 61.02 -28.77
C GLY A 314 14.99 60.89 -27.76
N GLN A 315 14.23 61.97 -27.51
CA GLN A 315 13.06 61.91 -26.62
C GLN A 315 11.92 61.09 -27.25
N ARG A 316 11.69 61.25 -28.56
CA ARG A 316 10.70 60.45 -29.29
C ARG A 316 11.03 58.96 -29.29
N LEU A 317 12.31 58.61 -29.41
CA LEU A 317 12.75 57.22 -29.32
C LEU A 317 12.44 56.63 -27.93
N ILE A 318 12.63 57.41 -26.86
CA ILE A 318 12.31 56.96 -25.50
C ILE A 318 10.81 56.78 -25.31
N TYR A 319 9.97 57.70 -25.79
CA TYR A 319 8.52 57.52 -25.75
C TYR A 319 8.07 56.28 -26.54
N PHE A 320 8.71 56.01 -27.68
CA PHE A 320 8.49 54.76 -28.42
C PHE A 320 8.90 53.52 -27.61
N CYS A 321 10.05 53.54 -26.92
CA CYS A 321 10.46 52.46 -26.03
C CYS A 321 9.49 52.25 -24.85
N ILE A 322 9.00 53.33 -24.24
CA ILE A 322 8.00 53.27 -23.17
C ILE A 322 6.73 52.61 -23.69
N ALA A 323 6.23 53.03 -24.85
CA ALA A 323 5.05 52.43 -25.47
C ALA A 323 5.27 50.93 -25.79
N LEU A 324 6.45 50.56 -26.28
CA LEU A 324 6.79 49.16 -26.58
C LEU A 324 6.85 48.31 -25.31
N ILE A 325 7.40 48.84 -24.21
CA ILE A 325 7.43 48.13 -22.91
C ILE A 325 6.03 48.01 -22.32
N GLY A 326 5.23 49.07 -22.36
CA GLY A 326 3.82 49.02 -21.94
C GLY A 326 3.04 47.99 -22.74
N LEU A 327 3.27 47.90 -24.06
CA LEU A 327 2.66 46.88 -24.91
C LEU A 327 3.09 45.46 -24.51
N ILE A 328 4.39 45.23 -24.28
CA ILE A 328 4.90 43.92 -23.85
C ILE A 328 4.29 43.51 -22.50
N LEU A 329 4.34 44.40 -21.50
CA LEU A 329 3.82 44.11 -20.16
C LEU A 329 2.31 43.85 -20.17
N SER A 330 1.54 44.66 -20.90
CA SER A 330 0.09 44.48 -21.04
C SER A 330 -0.24 43.17 -21.76
N THR A 331 0.51 42.83 -22.80
CA THR A 331 0.32 41.58 -23.56
C THR A 331 0.70 40.36 -22.72
N GLU A 332 1.81 40.39 -21.99
CA GLU A 332 2.24 39.31 -21.09
C GLU A 332 1.23 39.09 -19.96
N PHE A 333 0.76 40.18 -19.34
CA PHE A 333 -0.25 40.11 -18.30
C PHE A 333 -1.56 39.52 -18.84
N SER A 334 -2.04 40.02 -19.98
CA SER A 334 -3.25 39.50 -20.63
C SER A 334 -3.13 38.02 -21.00
N ALA A 335 -1.96 37.59 -21.51
CA ALA A 335 -1.72 36.18 -21.82
C ALA A 335 -1.72 35.30 -20.56
N LYS A 336 -1.08 35.74 -19.46
CA LYS A 336 -1.08 35.01 -18.18
C LYS A 336 -2.47 34.92 -17.57
N VAL A 337 -3.22 36.01 -17.56
CA VAL A 337 -4.61 36.06 -17.07
C VAL A 337 -5.49 35.08 -17.84
N ASN A 338 -5.47 35.14 -19.17
CA ASN A 338 -6.23 34.21 -20.00
C ASN A 338 -5.81 32.75 -19.77
N SER A 339 -4.51 32.48 -19.64
CA SER A 339 -4.01 31.13 -19.40
C SER A 339 -4.44 30.60 -18.03
N TYR A 340 -4.30 31.38 -16.96
CA TYR A 340 -4.63 30.93 -15.61
C TYR A 340 -6.15 30.83 -15.37
N PHE A 341 -6.97 31.65 -16.02
CA PHE A 341 -8.43 31.48 -15.94
C PHE A 341 -8.95 30.32 -16.79
N THR A 342 -8.26 29.97 -17.88
CA THR A 342 -8.63 28.80 -18.68
C THR A 342 -8.16 27.50 -18.04
N SER A 343 -6.97 27.50 -17.46
CA SER A 343 -6.36 26.37 -16.78
C SER A 343 -5.59 26.86 -15.56
N ALA A 344 -6.24 26.84 -14.40
CA ALA A 344 -5.62 27.28 -13.16
C ALA A 344 -4.39 26.42 -12.83
N PRO A 345 -3.27 27.05 -12.42
CA PRO A 345 -2.13 26.30 -11.94
C PRO A 345 -2.50 25.51 -10.68
N TYR A 346 -1.76 24.43 -10.44
CA TYR A 346 -2.00 23.57 -9.28
C TYR A 346 -1.10 23.95 -8.11
N HIS A 347 -1.54 23.62 -6.90
CA HIS A 347 -0.67 23.60 -5.74
C HIS A 347 0.51 22.64 -5.96
N ARG A 348 1.61 22.88 -5.23
CA ARG A 348 2.80 22.02 -5.29
C ARG A 348 2.40 20.57 -4.98
N GLN A 349 2.76 19.67 -5.89
CA GLN A 349 2.47 18.25 -5.76
C GLN A 349 3.35 17.62 -4.66
N LEU A 350 2.77 16.66 -3.94
CA LEU A 350 3.52 15.83 -2.99
C LEU A 350 4.28 14.75 -3.76
N GLU A 351 5.62 14.81 -3.71
CA GLU A 351 6.50 13.86 -4.40
C GLU A 351 7.34 13.04 -3.44
N ARG A 352 7.66 13.59 -2.26
CA ARG A 352 8.53 12.94 -1.26
C ARG A 352 7.91 12.98 0.13
N LEU A 353 8.37 12.08 0.99
CA LEU A 353 7.95 12.04 2.39
C LEU A 353 8.24 13.35 3.13
N GLU A 354 9.34 14.03 2.77
CA GLU A 354 9.70 15.32 3.36
C GLU A 354 8.69 16.43 3.03
N ASP A 355 8.01 16.36 1.88
CA ASP A 355 7.00 17.36 1.52
C ASP A 355 5.76 17.30 2.45
N LEU A 356 5.54 16.16 3.12
CA LEU A 356 4.44 16.00 4.08
C LEU A 356 4.68 16.72 5.41
N VAL A 357 5.92 17.11 5.71
CA VAL A 357 6.25 17.81 6.96
C VAL A 357 5.64 19.20 7.00
N ASP A 358 5.66 19.89 5.85
CA ASP A 358 5.14 21.25 5.68
C ASP A 358 3.69 21.26 5.14
N SER A 359 3.14 20.08 4.86
CA SER A 359 1.80 19.90 4.30
C SER A 359 0.74 19.72 5.39
N PRO A 360 -0.51 20.19 5.19
CA PRO A 360 -1.62 19.85 6.07
C PRO A 360 -2.02 18.36 6.02
N ILE A 361 -1.60 17.63 4.98
CA ILE A 361 -1.96 16.23 4.76
C ILE A 361 -1.08 15.32 5.62
N LYS A 362 -1.72 14.38 6.33
CA LYS A 362 -1.03 13.37 7.15
C LYS A 362 -1.32 11.97 6.64
N ILE A 363 -0.43 11.02 6.91
CA ILE A 363 -0.63 9.61 6.57
C ILE A 363 -1.48 8.96 7.65
N LEU A 364 -2.67 8.50 7.29
CA LEU A 364 -3.52 7.70 8.18
C LEU A 364 -2.99 6.26 8.18
N LEU A 365 -2.73 5.72 9.38
CA LEU A 365 -2.25 4.36 9.58
C LEU A 365 -3.28 3.55 10.36
N HIS A 366 -3.41 2.27 9.97
CA HIS A 366 -4.12 1.30 10.77
C HIS A 366 -3.36 1.06 12.10
N PRO A 367 -4.05 0.90 13.25
CA PRO A 367 -3.38 0.69 14.55
C PRO A 367 -2.37 -0.44 14.58
N ALA A 368 -2.71 -1.58 13.96
CA ALA A 368 -1.81 -2.73 13.88
C ALA A 368 -0.63 -2.48 12.93
N ASP A 369 -0.82 -1.75 11.83
CA ASP A 369 0.28 -1.36 10.94
C ASP A 369 1.23 -0.38 11.65
N ALA A 370 0.71 0.54 12.47
CA ALA A 370 1.53 1.46 13.26
C ALA A 370 2.47 0.73 14.22
N LEU A 371 2.04 -0.42 14.78
CA LEU A 371 2.90 -1.29 15.60
C LEU A 371 4.01 -1.95 14.79
N ILE A 372 3.68 -2.48 13.60
CA ILE A 372 4.64 -3.11 12.69
C ILE A 372 5.66 -2.08 12.18
N MET A 373 5.17 -0.89 11.81
CA MET A 373 5.95 0.23 11.29
C MET A 373 6.63 1.04 12.39
N GLY A 374 6.76 0.54 13.62
CA GLY A 374 7.25 1.31 14.76
C GLY A 374 8.62 1.99 14.55
N GLN A 375 9.53 1.40 13.75
CA GLN A 375 10.80 2.05 13.39
C GLN A 375 10.60 3.25 12.45
N TRP A 376 9.72 3.11 11.46
CA TRP A 376 9.35 4.18 10.53
C TRP A 376 8.60 5.30 11.27
N LEU A 377 7.66 4.94 12.14
CA LEU A 377 6.88 5.88 12.94
C LEU A 377 7.74 6.70 13.90
N LYS A 378 8.79 6.11 14.49
CA LYS A 378 9.77 6.85 15.31
C LYS A 378 10.43 8.00 14.54
N LYS A 379 10.72 7.81 13.25
CA LYS A 379 11.32 8.84 12.39
C LYS A 379 10.27 9.85 11.90
N TRP A 380 9.06 9.39 11.60
CA TRP A 380 8.04 10.15 10.88
C TRP A 380 6.77 10.42 11.70
N HIS A 381 6.87 10.48 13.03
CA HIS A 381 5.72 10.58 13.92
C HIS A 381 4.85 11.84 13.69
N HIS A 382 5.43 12.91 13.13
CA HIS A 382 4.77 14.19 12.92
C HIS A 382 3.89 14.21 11.66
N ILE A 383 4.18 13.34 10.68
CA ILE A 383 3.42 13.19 9.43
C ILE A 383 2.42 12.02 9.46
N ALA A 384 2.27 11.34 10.60
CA ALA A 384 1.43 10.16 10.74
C ALA A 384 0.31 10.37 11.77
N VAL A 385 -0.88 9.82 11.47
CA VAL A 385 -2.04 9.77 12.36
C VAL A 385 -2.52 8.34 12.42
N ILE A 386 -2.87 7.87 13.61
CA ILE A 386 -3.37 6.50 13.81
C ILE A 386 -4.90 6.57 13.82
N ALA A 387 -5.54 5.74 13.00
CA ALA A 387 -7.00 5.62 12.96
C ALA A 387 -7.56 5.07 14.29
N GLN A 388 -8.82 5.37 14.61
CA GLN A 388 -9.40 4.91 15.87
C GLN A 388 -9.72 3.41 15.87
N ASN A 389 -10.21 2.89 14.74
CA ASN A 389 -10.55 1.49 14.56
C ASN A 389 -10.28 1.04 13.10
N SER A 390 -10.39 -0.27 12.85
CA SER A 390 -10.16 -0.85 11.51
C SER A 390 -11.15 -0.31 10.47
N THR A 391 -12.42 -0.17 10.84
CA THR A 391 -13.49 0.30 9.97
C THR A 391 -13.27 1.74 9.51
N ASP A 392 -12.86 2.64 10.41
CA ASP A 392 -12.55 4.05 10.16
C ASP A 392 -11.39 4.18 9.16
N PHE A 393 -10.33 3.39 9.33
CA PHE A 393 -9.24 3.33 8.36
C PHE A 393 -9.74 2.90 6.97
N GLN A 394 -10.52 1.82 6.91
CA GLN A 394 -11.02 1.29 5.64
C GLN A 394 -11.98 2.27 4.95
N VAL A 395 -12.91 2.88 5.68
CA VAL A 395 -13.90 3.84 5.15
C VAL A 395 -13.20 5.07 4.58
N ASN A 396 -12.26 5.67 5.32
CA ASN A 396 -11.51 6.85 4.84
C ASN A 396 -10.71 6.53 3.56
N ARG A 397 -10.00 5.39 3.56
CA ARG A 397 -9.21 4.92 2.42
C ARG A 397 -10.09 4.58 1.22
N HIS A 398 -11.21 3.92 1.45
CA HIS A 398 -12.12 3.45 0.41
C HIS A 398 -12.88 4.60 -0.27
N ASN A 399 -13.29 5.60 0.51
CA ASN A 399 -14.01 6.76 0.01
C ASN A 399 -13.09 7.85 -0.55
N PHE A 400 -11.78 7.61 -0.67
CA PHE A 400 -10.81 8.58 -1.16
C PHE A 400 -10.86 9.92 -0.41
N ASN A 401 -10.90 9.86 0.93
CA ASN A 401 -10.80 11.09 1.73
C ASN A 401 -9.41 11.71 1.55
N THR A 402 -9.36 12.87 0.88
CA THR A 402 -8.15 13.61 0.52
C THR A 402 -7.50 14.36 1.68
N SER A 403 -8.10 14.33 2.87
CA SER A 403 -7.48 14.89 4.09
C SER A 403 -6.25 14.08 4.53
N TYR A 404 -6.12 12.84 4.06
CA TYR A 404 -5.06 11.92 4.45
C TYR A 404 -4.41 11.23 3.24
N GLY A 405 -3.14 10.84 3.42
CA GLY A 405 -2.50 9.81 2.63
C GLY A 405 -2.67 8.42 3.27
N TYR A 406 -2.50 7.35 2.49
CA TYR A 406 -2.73 5.98 2.96
C TYR A 406 -1.64 5.03 2.49
N VAL A 407 -1.34 4.03 3.32
CA VAL A 407 -0.53 2.89 2.90
C VAL A 407 -1.38 1.95 2.04
N VAL A 408 -0.84 1.56 0.89
CA VAL A 408 -1.50 0.72 -0.09
C VAL A 408 -0.54 -0.32 -0.66
N GLN A 409 -1.10 -1.47 -1.00
CA GLN A 409 -0.40 -2.56 -1.67
C GLN A 409 -0.77 -2.59 -3.15
N THR A 410 0.11 -3.08 -4.01
CA THR A 410 -0.12 -3.11 -5.48
C THR A 410 -1.50 -3.63 -5.91
N PRO A 411 -2.02 -4.78 -5.43
CA PRO A 411 -3.32 -5.27 -5.90
C PRO A 411 -4.48 -4.33 -5.60
N LEU A 412 -4.45 -3.66 -4.44
CA LEU A 412 -5.47 -2.68 -4.08
C LEU A 412 -5.27 -1.37 -4.83
N TRP A 413 -4.02 -0.94 -5.02
CA TRP A 413 -3.70 0.24 -5.81
C TRP A 413 -4.16 0.08 -7.26
N ASP A 414 -3.92 -1.07 -7.91
CA ASP A 414 -4.33 -1.30 -9.29
C ASP A 414 -5.86 -1.18 -9.46
N ILE A 415 -6.62 -1.64 -8.47
CA ILE A 415 -8.08 -1.46 -8.40
C ILE A 415 -8.44 0.03 -8.30
N TYR A 416 -7.75 0.78 -7.44
CA TYR A 416 -7.97 2.22 -7.24
C TYR A 416 -7.53 3.06 -8.43
N ASP A 417 -6.40 2.76 -9.06
CA ASP A 417 -5.94 3.40 -10.29
C ASP A 417 -6.93 3.14 -11.43
N HIS A 418 -7.40 1.90 -11.58
CA HIS A 418 -8.40 1.56 -12.58
C HIS A 418 -9.75 2.28 -12.33
N ARG A 419 -10.18 2.39 -11.07
CA ARG A 419 -11.37 3.19 -10.70
C ARG A 419 -11.21 4.65 -11.10
N GLN A 420 -10.05 5.24 -10.86
CA GLN A 420 -9.80 6.67 -11.13
C GLN A 420 -9.82 7.02 -12.63
N LYS A 421 -9.64 6.04 -13.53
CA LYS A 421 -9.78 6.26 -14.99
C LYS A 421 -11.19 6.66 -15.43
N TYR A 422 -12.20 6.41 -14.61
CA TYR A 422 -13.58 6.85 -14.85
C TYR A 422 -13.87 8.25 -14.29
N PHE A 423 -12.94 8.81 -13.53
CA PHE A 423 -13.07 10.16 -13.00
C PHE A 423 -12.59 11.16 -14.03
N ARG A 424 -13.03 12.41 -13.89
CA ARG A 424 -12.51 13.48 -14.74
C ARG A 424 -11.03 13.74 -14.44
N ARG A 425 -10.64 13.52 -13.18
CA ARG A 425 -9.29 13.69 -12.68
C ARG A 425 -8.97 12.61 -11.65
N ASN A 426 -7.74 12.11 -11.67
CA ASN A 426 -7.24 11.24 -10.61
C ASN A 426 -7.25 12.01 -9.27
N VAL A 427 -7.62 11.32 -8.19
CA VAL A 427 -7.72 11.89 -6.84
C VAL A 427 -6.46 11.60 -6.03
N PHE A 428 -5.83 10.45 -6.26
CA PHE A 428 -4.62 9.97 -5.61
C PHE A 428 -3.57 9.55 -6.64
N HIS A 429 -2.30 9.62 -6.25
CA HIS A 429 -1.18 9.04 -6.97
C HIS A 429 -0.16 8.44 -5.99
N ILE A 430 0.76 7.63 -6.52
CA ILE A 430 1.90 7.10 -5.75
C ILE A 430 3.18 7.71 -6.34
N PRO A 431 3.84 8.63 -5.62
CA PRO A 431 5.16 9.09 -6.01
C PRO A 431 6.21 7.98 -5.93
N PRO A 432 7.18 7.90 -6.86
CA PRO A 432 8.26 6.91 -6.79
C PRO A 432 9.11 7.00 -5.51
N ALA A 433 9.20 8.18 -4.90
CA ALA A 433 9.95 8.37 -3.66
C ALA A 433 9.15 8.05 -2.38
N MET A 434 7.89 7.61 -2.49
CA MET A 434 7.01 7.21 -1.38
C MET A 434 6.81 5.70 -1.27
N ASP A 435 7.75 4.95 -1.83
CA ASP A 435 7.80 3.50 -1.75
C ASP A 435 8.36 3.07 -0.39
N LEU A 436 7.60 2.26 0.35
CA LEU A 436 8.04 1.71 1.63
C LEU A 436 8.85 0.43 1.43
N HIS A 437 8.35 -0.44 0.55
CA HIS A 437 8.97 -1.71 0.18
C HIS A 437 8.78 -1.97 -1.31
N GLU A 438 9.88 -2.01 -2.07
CA GLU A 438 9.87 -2.33 -3.50
C GLU A 438 9.40 -3.76 -3.78
N LEU A 439 9.71 -4.69 -2.87
CA LEU A 439 9.38 -6.10 -3.00
C LEU A 439 8.98 -6.68 -1.65
N MET A 440 7.76 -7.19 -1.57
CA MET A 440 7.23 -7.90 -0.42
C MET A 440 6.61 -9.22 -0.87
N VAL A 441 6.96 -10.29 -0.16
CA VAL A 441 6.53 -11.65 -0.44
C VAL A 441 5.44 -12.03 0.55
N TRP A 442 4.29 -12.46 0.05
CA TRP A 442 3.14 -12.82 0.85
C TRP A 442 2.77 -14.28 0.65
N GLY A 443 2.46 -14.98 1.74
CA GLY A 443 1.95 -16.35 1.71
C GLY A 443 0.88 -16.58 2.76
N ILE A 444 0.27 -17.77 2.76
CA ILE A 444 -0.74 -18.14 3.75
C ILE A 444 -0.02 -18.59 5.03
N PRO A 445 -0.29 -17.97 6.19
CA PRO A 445 0.25 -18.44 7.46
C PRO A 445 -0.43 -19.75 7.87
N LEU A 446 0.36 -20.70 8.35
CA LEU A 446 -0.08 -22.04 8.76
C LEU A 446 0.32 -22.35 10.21
N PRO A 447 -0.43 -23.23 10.90
CA PRO A 447 -0.01 -23.74 12.20
C PRO A 447 1.35 -24.42 12.12
N ARG A 448 2.04 -24.50 13.26
CA ARG A 448 3.32 -25.20 13.36
C ARG A 448 3.16 -26.65 12.90
N ASN A 449 4.06 -27.10 12.02
CA ASN A 449 4.06 -28.44 11.44
C ASN A 449 2.76 -28.83 10.71
N SER A 450 2.05 -27.85 10.13
CA SER A 450 0.81 -28.09 9.40
C SER A 450 1.00 -29.15 8.30
N PRO A 451 0.19 -30.23 8.28
CA PRO A 451 0.26 -31.28 7.27
C PRO A 451 -0.21 -30.80 5.89
N TYR A 452 -0.81 -29.61 5.81
CA TYR A 452 -1.40 -29.06 4.58
C TYR A 452 -0.42 -28.23 3.75
N ARG A 453 0.78 -27.92 4.29
CA ARG A 453 1.75 -27.04 3.64
C ARG A 453 2.19 -27.53 2.26
N GLU A 454 2.44 -28.83 2.11
CA GLU A 454 2.85 -29.41 0.83
C GLU A 454 1.74 -29.30 -0.22
N ALA A 455 0.51 -29.67 0.14
CA ALA A 455 -0.65 -29.60 -0.74
C ALA A 455 -0.96 -28.16 -1.16
N LEU A 456 -0.89 -27.20 -0.23
CA LEU A 456 -1.04 -25.77 -0.53
C LEU A 456 0.05 -25.27 -1.46
N ASN A 457 1.32 -25.64 -1.22
CA ASN A 457 2.40 -25.26 -2.11
C ASN A 457 2.23 -25.82 -3.52
N ALA A 458 1.70 -27.04 -3.65
CA ALA A 458 1.41 -27.65 -4.94
C ALA A 458 0.27 -26.90 -5.68
N ILE A 459 -0.80 -26.52 -4.97
CA ILE A 459 -1.91 -25.80 -5.59
C ILE A 459 -1.53 -24.36 -5.96
N ILE A 460 -0.73 -23.69 -5.13
CA ILE A 460 -0.24 -22.33 -5.41
C ILE A 460 0.54 -22.32 -6.73
N HIS A 461 1.47 -23.26 -6.89
CA HIS A 461 2.23 -23.42 -8.14
C HIS A 461 1.31 -23.66 -9.33
N LEU A 462 0.35 -24.59 -9.21
CA LEU A 462 -0.60 -24.89 -10.26
C LEU A 462 -1.43 -23.66 -10.66
N VAL A 463 -1.96 -22.93 -9.68
CA VAL A 463 -2.81 -21.75 -9.89
C VAL A 463 -2.03 -20.62 -10.57
N HIS A 464 -0.75 -20.42 -10.22
CA HIS A 464 0.11 -19.47 -10.91
C HIS A 464 0.46 -19.92 -12.33
N GLU A 465 0.86 -21.17 -12.53
CA GLU A 465 1.19 -21.73 -13.87
C GLU A 465 0.02 -21.62 -14.84
N ARG A 466 -1.21 -21.76 -14.34
CA ARG A 466 -2.44 -21.68 -15.14
C ARG A 466 -3.01 -20.27 -15.28
N GLY A 467 -2.41 -19.26 -14.63
CA GLY A 467 -2.90 -17.89 -14.65
C GLY A 467 -4.23 -17.68 -13.90
N LEU A 468 -4.66 -18.65 -13.09
CA LEU A 468 -5.91 -18.58 -12.33
C LEU A 468 -5.87 -17.44 -11.30
N MET A 469 -4.70 -17.17 -10.71
CA MET A 469 -4.54 -16.06 -9.76
C MET A 469 -4.89 -14.72 -10.40
N THR A 470 -4.38 -14.44 -11.60
CA THR A 470 -4.68 -13.22 -12.36
C THR A 470 -6.17 -13.11 -12.70
N ALA A 471 -6.78 -14.23 -13.09
CA ALA A 471 -8.21 -14.29 -13.37
C ALA A 471 -9.06 -14.00 -12.12
N TRP A 472 -8.68 -14.55 -10.96
CA TRP A 472 -9.38 -14.30 -9.70
C TRP A 472 -9.22 -12.86 -9.21
N ILE A 473 -8.06 -12.21 -9.41
CA ILE A 473 -7.88 -10.79 -9.11
C ILE A 473 -8.82 -9.94 -9.98
N ALA A 474 -8.85 -10.19 -11.29
CA ALA A 474 -9.74 -9.48 -12.21
C ALA A 474 -11.23 -9.71 -11.91
N PHE A 475 -11.60 -10.94 -11.54
CA PHE A 475 -12.96 -11.28 -11.13
C PHE A 475 -13.34 -10.59 -9.81
N THR A 476 -12.42 -10.55 -8.85
CA THR A 476 -12.62 -9.85 -7.58
C THR A 476 -12.88 -8.35 -7.82
N TYR A 477 -12.11 -7.71 -8.71
CA TYR A 477 -12.38 -6.33 -9.12
C TYR A 477 -13.81 -6.15 -9.65
N LYS A 478 -14.25 -7.02 -10.57
CA LYS A 478 -15.61 -6.97 -11.12
C LYS A 478 -16.68 -7.12 -10.03
N HIS A 479 -16.49 -8.06 -9.09
CA HIS A 479 -17.39 -8.25 -7.96
C HIS A 479 -17.44 -7.01 -7.05
N MET A 480 -16.29 -6.42 -6.72
CA MET A 480 -16.25 -5.21 -5.89
C MET A 480 -17.00 -4.03 -6.55
N VAL A 481 -16.94 -3.89 -7.87
CA VAL A 481 -17.72 -2.90 -8.61
C VAL A 481 -19.22 -3.19 -8.55
N GLN A 482 -19.63 -4.46 -8.73
CA GLN A 482 -21.04 -4.88 -8.65
C GLN A 482 -21.63 -4.64 -7.25
N LEU A 483 -20.85 -4.93 -6.21
CA LEU A 483 -21.21 -4.72 -4.80
C LEU A 483 -21.15 -3.23 -4.39
N LYS A 484 -20.82 -2.32 -5.31
CA LYS A 484 -20.62 -0.88 -5.04
C LYS A 484 -19.58 -0.58 -3.97
N LEU A 485 -18.71 -1.56 -3.67
CA LEU A 485 -17.50 -1.43 -2.85
C LEU A 485 -16.37 -0.75 -3.61
N VAL A 486 -16.58 -0.31 -4.85
CA VAL A 486 -15.69 0.57 -5.63
C VAL A 486 -16.59 1.43 -6.51
N PRO A 487 -17.21 2.50 -5.97
CA PRO A 487 -18.14 3.28 -6.76
C PRO A 487 -17.39 4.03 -7.86
N LEU A 488 -17.84 3.85 -9.10
CA LEU A 488 -17.27 4.51 -10.30
C LEU A 488 -17.62 6.00 -10.38
N LYS A 489 -18.48 6.50 -9.49
CA LYS A 489 -18.85 7.91 -9.42
C LYS A 489 -17.66 8.72 -8.90
N ASP A 490 -17.33 9.79 -9.62
CA ASP A 490 -16.30 10.74 -9.23
C ASP A 490 -16.69 11.43 -7.90
N PRO A 491 -15.88 11.28 -6.83
CA PRO A 491 -16.13 11.96 -5.57
C PRO A 491 -15.93 13.48 -5.67
N ASN A 492 -15.07 13.93 -6.58
CA ASN A 492 -14.76 15.34 -6.81
C ASN A 492 -15.33 15.75 -8.16
N THR A 493 -16.66 15.81 -8.25
CA THR A 493 -17.30 16.45 -9.40
C THR A 493 -16.98 17.94 -9.32
N GLU A 494 -15.85 18.37 -9.92
CA GLU A 494 -15.52 19.79 -10.04
C GLU A 494 -16.76 20.53 -10.56
N GLU A 495 -17.12 21.62 -9.88
CA GLU A 495 -18.26 22.43 -10.27
C GLU A 495 -18.13 22.82 -11.75
N PRO A 496 -19.23 22.83 -12.51
CA PRO A 496 -19.18 23.27 -13.90
C PRO A 496 -18.54 24.66 -13.95
N LEU A 497 -17.60 24.87 -14.88
CA LEU A 497 -16.90 26.13 -15.18
C LEU A 497 -17.61 27.35 -14.54
N HIS A 498 -17.11 27.77 -13.38
CA HIS A 498 -17.72 28.85 -12.63
C HIS A 498 -17.54 30.15 -13.43
N ALA A 499 -18.63 30.84 -13.73
CA ALA A 499 -18.55 32.16 -14.32
C ALA A 499 -17.99 33.11 -13.25
N LEU A 500 -16.93 33.86 -13.58
CA LEU A 500 -16.29 34.80 -12.66
C LEU A 500 -17.32 35.69 -11.95
N GLY A 501 -17.38 35.54 -10.63
CA GLY A 501 -18.22 36.33 -9.76
C GLY A 501 -17.60 37.69 -9.43
N VAL A 502 -18.36 38.56 -8.77
CA VAL A 502 -17.81 39.81 -8.21
C VAL A 502 -16.87 39.52 -7.04
N GLU A 503 -17.13 38.43 -6.31
CA GLU A 503 -16.33 37.98 -5.17
C GLU A 503 -14.91 37.58 -5.62
N ASP A 504 -14.78 36.89 -6.75
CA ASP A 504 -13.50 36.48 -7.35
C ASP A 504 -12.58 37.68 -7.71
N LEU A 505 -13.15 38.87 -7.88
CA LEU A 505 -12.44 40.11 -8.20
C LEU A 505 -12.11 40.94 -6.95
N HIS A 506 -12.26 40.37 -5.75
CA HIS A 506 -12.10 41.07 -4.48
C HIS A 506 -10.81 41.90 -4.39
N TRP A 507 -9.67 41.29 -4.76
CA TRP A 507 -8.36 41.96 -4.71
C TRP A 507 -8.24 43.13 -5.69
N ALA A 508 -8.83 43.01 -6.88
CA ALA A 508 -8.85 44.10 -7.85
C ALA A 508 -9.69 45.28 -7.34
N TRP A 509 -10.82 45.01 -6.69
CA TRP A 509 -11.63 46.04 -6.03
C TRP A 509 -10.92 46.67 -4.84
N LEU A 510 -10.27 45.86 -4.00
CA LEU A 510 -9.51 46.34 -2.84
C LEU A 510 -8.39 47.30 -3.27
N LEU A 511 -7.65 46.96 -4.33
CA LEU A 511 -6.59 47.80 -4.86
C LEU A 511 -7.12 49.15 -5.38
N ASN A 512 -8.28 49.16 -6.03
CA ASN A 512 -8.95 50.40 -6.43
C ASN A 512 -9.37 51.26 -5.24
N VAL A 513 -9.96 50.64 -4.21
CA VAL A 513 -10.39 51.34 -2.99
C VAL A 513 -9.18 51.96 -2.27
N ILE A 514 -8.10 51.21 -2.11
CA ILE A 514 -6.83 51.73 -1.54
C ILE A 514 -6.31 52.91 -2.37
N GLY A 515 -6.34 52.79 -3.70
CA GLY A 515 -5.94 53.86 -4.63
C GLY A 515 -6.76 55.14 -4.44
N TRP A 516 -8.09 55.03 -4.32
CA TRP A 516 -8.97 56.19 -4.08
C TRP A 516 -8.72 56.85 -2.73
N PHE A 517 -8.53 56.06 -1.66
CA PHE A 517 -8.21 56.60 -0.34
C PHE A 517 -6.85 57.31 -0.32
N MET A 518 -5.83 56.72 -0.96
CA MET A 518 -4.51 57.35 -1.10
C MET A 518 -4.58 58.67 -1.88
N SER A 519 -5.27 58.67 -3.02
CA SER A 519 -5.47 59.88 -3.83
C SER A 519 -6.22 60.98 -3.06
N GLY A 520 -7.30 60.62 -2.36
CA GLY A 520 -8.04 61.56 -1.51
C GLY A 520 -7.20 62.11 -0.35
N GLY A 521 -6.33 61.28 0.24
CA GLY A 521 -5.38 61.71 1.27
C GLY A 521 -4.37 62.73 0.74
N ILE A 522 -3.76 62.46 -0.41
CA ILE A 522 -2.82 63.38 -1.06
C ILE A 522 -3.50 64.71 -1.40
N PHE A 523 -4.70 64.67 -1.97
CA PHE A 523 -5.47 65.86 -2.29
C PHE A 523 -5.77 66.72 -1.04
N CYS A 524 -6.13 66.10 0.08
CA CYS A 524 -6.33 66.80 1.35
C CYS A 524 -5.03 67.46 1.86
N ILE A 525 -3.89 66.78 1.73
CA ILE A 525 -2.57 67.33 2.11
C ILE A 525 -2.22 68.54 1.24
N GLU A 526 -2.44 68.45 -0.08
CA GLU A 526 -2.20 69.56 -1.01
C GLU A 526 -3.02 70.80 -0.64
N LEU A 527 -4.31 70.61 -0.34
CA LEU A 527 -5.19 71.68 0.13
C LEU A 527 -4.71 72.32 1.45
N LEU A 528 -4.23 71.50 2.40
CA LEU A 528 -3.69 71.98 3.67
C LEU A 528 -2.40 72.77 3.48
N VAL A 529 -1.48 72.27 2.65
CA VAL A 529 -0.22 72.95 2.33
C VAL A 529 -0.48 74.27 1.61
N GLU A 530 -1.44 74.32 0.68
CA GLU A 530 -1.79 75.56 0.00
C GLU A 530 -2.44 76.59 0.94
N ARG A 531 -3.30 76.14 1.86
CA ARG A 531 -3.86 76.99 2.92
C ARG A 531 -2.77 77.52 3.85
N LEU A 532 -1.83 76.68 4.29
CA LEU A 532 -0.69 77.08 5.12
C LEU A 532 0.23 78.09 4.40
N LYS A 533 0.51 77.88 3.11
CA LYS A 533 1.26 78.84 2.28
C LYS A 533 0.54 80.17 2.11
N LYS A 534 -0.80 80.19 2.03
CA LYS A 534 -1.59 81.42 1.98
C LYS A 534 -1.62 82.15 3.33
N MET A 535 -1.55 81.44 4.46
CA MET A 535 -1.49 82.06 5.79
C MET A 535 -0.10 82.63 6.14
N GLY A 536 1.00 82.03 5.65
CA GLY A 536 2.36 82.54 5.85
C GLY A 536 2.81 83.67 4.90
N LYS A 537 1.91 84.16 4.03
CA LYS A 537 2.13 85.31 3.12
C LYS A 537 1.38 86.58 3.55
N LYS A 538 0.71 86.55 4.71
CA LYS A 538 0.30 87.74 5.46
C LYS A 538 1.35 88.02 6.52
#